data_AF-A0A8T3U546-F1
#
_entry.id   AF-A0A8T3U546-F1
#
_cell.length_a   1.000
_cell.length_b   1.000
_cell.length_c   1.000
_cell.angle_alpha   90.00
_cell.angle_beta   90.00
_cell.angle_gamma   90.00
#
_symmetry.space_group_name_H-M   'P 1'
#
loop_
_entity.id
_entity.type
_entity.pdbx_description
1 polymer ?
#
loop_
_entity_poly.entity_id
_entity_poly.type
_entity_poly.pdbx_seq_one_letter_code
_entity_poly.pdbx_strand_id
1 'polypeptide(L)'
;MIHGGFFNKISNTFKMMKSCLDVLKKDRELLFFPLFTAISVGLLLLVMYSGGYLDNLDPEQGGSQFPIVILLFAANFIIVFFNSALVSAALERLRGGDPNVKSGLSHAAKHIHHIFFWSIIVTIVAILIAAIRGD
;
A
#
# COMPACT_ATOMS: atom_id res chain seq x y z
N MET A 1 43.69 -3.20 10.73
CA MET A 1 43.04 -4.43 10.22
C MET A 1 41.54 -4.18 10.13
N ILE A 2 41.04 -3.73 8.97
CA ILE A 2 39.59 -3.55 8.73
C ILE A 2 39.23 -4.52 7.60
N HIS A 3 38.86 -5.74 7.95
CA HIS A 3 38.15 -6.67 7.06
C HIS A 3 36.86 -7.10 7.77
N GLY A 4 35.99 -6.12 8.05
CA GLY A 4 34.59 -6.41 8.30
C GLY A 4 33.96 -6.80 6.97
N GLY A 5 34.00 -8.10 6.64
CA GLY A 5 33.44 -8.63 5.40
C GLY A 5 31.96 -8.25 5.23
N PHE A 6 31.47 -8.32 3.99
CA PHE A 6 30.06 -8.09 3.62
C PHE A 6 29.06 -8.71 4.61
N PHE A 7 29.35 -9.91 5.12
CA PHE A 7 28.57 -10.63 6.14
C PHE A 7 28.41 -9.88 7.47
N ASN A 8 29.43 -9.16 7.96
CA ASN A 8 29.33 -8.37 9.19
C ASN A 8 28.47 -7.12 9.00
N LYS A 9 28.50 -6.51 7.80
CA LYS A 9 27.61 -5.38 7.47
C LYS A 9 26.15 -5.84 7.40
N ILE A 10 25.90 -6.96 6.72
CA ILE A 10 24.57 -7.60 6.65
C ILE A 10 24.07 -7.92 8.06
N SER A 11 24.91 -8.55 8.90
CA SER A 11 24.54 -8.88 10.29
C SER A 11 24.11 -7.65 11.09
N ASN A 12 24.82 -6.52 10.95
CA ASN A 12 24.42 -5.27 11.58
C ASN A 12 23.09 -4.71 11.03
N THR A 13 22.85 -4.78 9.72
CA THR A 13 21.57 -4.37 9.11
C THR A 13 20.41 -5.25 9.61
N PHE A 14 20.60 -6.57 9.67
CA PHE A 14 19.61 -7.49 10.22
C PHE A 14 19.36 -7.24 11.71
N LYS A 15 20.40 -6.89 12.48
CA LYS A 15 20.27 -6.52 13.89
C LYS A 15 19.41 -5.25 14.07
N MET A 16 19.64 -4.23 13.25
CA MET A 16 18.84 -2.99 13.24
C MET A 16 17.39 -3.28 12.82
N MET A 17 17.19 -4.08 11.76
CA MET A 17 15.86 -4.48 11.30
C MET A 17 15.13 -5.27 12.39
N LYS A 18 15.80 -6.18 13.10
CA LYS A 18 15.21 -6.96 14.20
C LYS A 18 14.83 -6.06 15.39
N SER A 19 15.64 -5.05 15.71
CA SER A 19 15.27 -4.05 16.72
C SER A 19 14.02 -3.25 16.30
N CYS A 20 13.91 -2.83 15.04
CA CYS A 20 12.68 -2.21 14.53
C CYS A 20 11.50 -3.18 14.57
N LEU A 21 11.73 -4.46 14.31
CA LEU A 21 10.72 -5.51 14.33
C LEU A 21 10.23 -5.84 15.75
N ASP A 22 11.12 -5.79 16.75
CA ASP A 22 10.76 -5.99 18.16
C ASP A 22 9.95 -4.80 18.69
N VAL A 23 10.24 -3.57 18.25
CA VAL A 23 9.41 -2.39 18.53
C VAL A 23 8.04 -2.52 17.85
N LEU A 24 8.01 -2.92 16.57
CA LEU A 24 6.76 -3.11 15.83
C LEU A 24 5.90 -4.27 16.38
N LYS A 25 6.54 -5.34 16.87
CA LYS A 25 5.86 -6.44 17.57
C LYS A 25 5.22 -6.00 18.88
N LYS A 26 5.79 -4.98 19.53
CA LYS A 26 5.23 -4.37 20.73
C LYS A 26 3.99 -3.53 20.39
N ASP A 27 3.98 -2.90 19.22
CA ASP A 27 2.88 -2.08 18.70
C ASP A 27 2.09 -2.82 17.59
N ARG A 28 1.49 -3.98 17.93
CA ARG A 28 0.73 -4.83 16.98
C ARG A 28 -0.39 -4.08 16.27
N GLU A 29 -0.86 -2.97 16.84
CA GLU A 29 -1.90 -2.15 16.24
C GLU A 29 -1.52 -1.55 14.88
N LEU A 30 -0.23 -1.27 14.66
CA LEU A 30 0.28 -0.71 13.41
C LEU A 30 0.29 -1.73 12.26
N LEU A 31 0.42 -3.02 12.58
CA LEU A 31 0.42 -4.11 11.58
C LEU A 31 -0.96 -4.37 10.98
N PHE A 32 -2.03 -3.90 11.62
CA PHE A 32 -3.37 -4.04 11.07
C PHE A 32 -3.55 -3.23 9.79
N PHE A 33 -2.93 -2.05 9.65
CA PHE A 33 -3.11 -1.24 8.45
C PHE A 33 -2.58 -1.94 7.18
N PRO A 34 -1.32 -2.42 7.12
CA PRO A 34 -0.84 -3.17 5.96
C PRO A 34 -1.64 -4.44 5.66
N LEU A 35 -2.11 -5.14 6.71
CA LEU A 35 -2.93 -6.33 6.56
C LEU A 35 -4.30 -6.00 5.95
N PHE A 36 -4.97 -4.96 6.45
CA PHE A 36 -6.23 -4.49 5.88
C PHE A 36 -6.08 -3.97 4.46
N THR A 37 -4.95 -3.32 4.13
CA THR A 37 -4.64 -2.96 2.73
C THR A 37 -4.61 -4.18 1.84
N ALA A 38 -3.83 -5.20 2.21
CA ALA A 38 -3.67 -6.41 1.43
C ALA A 38 -4.99 -7.17 1.25
N ILE A 39 -5.78 -7.29 2.33
CA ILE A 39 -7.11 -7.90 2.28
C ILE A 39 -8.05 -7.09 1.39
N SER A 40 -8.07 -5.76 1.52
CA SER A 40 -8.97 -4.90 0.75
C SER A 40 -8.66 -4.95 -0.75
N VAL A 41 -7.37 -4.89 -1.13
CA VAL A 41 -6.94 -5.05 -2.52
C VAL A 41 -7.22 -6.47 -3.02
N GLY A 42 -6.97 -7.50 -2.20
CA GLY A 42 -7.29 -8.88 -2.56
C GLY A 42 -8.78 -9.11 -2.79
N LEU A 43 -9.65 -8.52 -1.97
CA LEU A 43 -11.10 -8.57 -2.13
C LEU A 43 -11.54 -7.83 -3.39
N LEU A 44 -10.97 -6.65 -3.67
CA LEU A 44 -11.21 -5.91 -4.90
C LEU A 44 -10.90 -6.77 -6.13
N LEU A 45 -9.75 -7.44 -6.14
CA LEU A 45 -9.36 -8.35 -7.21
C LEU A 45 -10.32 -9.54 -7.34
N LEU A 46 -10.74 -10.14 -6.22
CA LEU A 46 -11.70 -11.24 -6.21
C LEU A 46 -13.06 -10.84 -6.80
N VAL A 47 -13.56 -9.64 -6.47
CA VAL A 47 -14.82 -9.11 -7.00
C VAL A 47 -14.70 -8.85 -8.50
N MET A 48 -13.58 -8.31 -8.97
CA MET A 48 -13.35 -8.06 -10.40
C MET A 48 -13.19 -9.35 -11.20
N TYR A 49 -12.51 -10.34 -10.63
CA TYR A 49 -12.37 -11.66 -11.24
C TYR A 49 -13.71 -12.39 -11.33
N SER A 50 -14.46 -12.48 -10.22
CA SER A 50 -15.78 -13.14 -10.20
C SER A 50 -16.83 -12.44 -11.05
N GLY A 51 -16.70 -11.13 -11.25
CA GLY A 51 -17.55 -10.35 -12.15
C GLY A 51 -17.22 -10.49 -13.64
N GLY A 52 -16.19 -11.25 -14.03
CA GLY A 52 -15.80 -11.43 -15.44
C GLY A 52 -15.23 -10.17 -16.11
N TYR A 53 -14.90 -9.13 -15.33
CA TYR A 53 -14.36 -7.87 -15.86
C TYR A 53 -12.95 -8.03 -16.42
N LEU A 54 -12.23 -9.08 -16.01
CA LEU A 54 -10.90 -9.41 -16.52
C LEU A 54 -10.95 -10.15 -17.86
N ASP A 55 -12.05 -10.84 -18.18
CA ASP A 55 -12.21 -11.55 -19.46
C ASP A 55 -12.56 -10.57 -20.60
N ASN A 56 -13.08 -9.39 -20.27
CA ASN A 56 -13.41 -8.31 -21.21
C ASN A 56 -12.19 -7.43 -21.56
N LEU A 57 -10.97 -7.89 -21.31
CA LEU A 57 -9.74 -7.13 -21.58
C LEU A 57 -9.19 -7.36 -22.99
N ASP A 58 -9.65 -8.40 -23.69
CA ASP A 58 -9.21 -8.70 -25.06
C ASP A 58 -9.81 -7.72 -26.09
N PRO A 59 -8.99 -6.87 -26.74
CA PRO A 59 -9.49 -5.91 -27.71
C PRO A 59 -10.14 -6.57 -28.93
N GLU A 60 -9.69 -7.78 -29.32
CA GLU A 60 -10.24 -8.52 -30.46
C GLU A 60 -11.67 -9.02 -30.24
N GLN A 61 -12.11 -9.12 -28.97
CA GLN A 61 -13.48 -9.50 -28.61
C GLN A 61 -14.38 -8.28 -28.32
N GLY A 62 -13.90 -7.06 -28.62
CA GLY A 62 -14.61 -5.81 -28.29
C GLY A 62 -14.41 -5.37 -26.84
N GLY A 63 -13.41 -5.92 -26.15
CA GLY A 63 -13.06 -5.59 -24.78
C GLY A 63 -12.58 -4.14 -24.61
N SER A 64 -12.97 -3.50 -23.51
CA SER A 64 -12.51 -2.16 -23.15
C SER A 64 -11.41 -2.26 -22.12
N GLN A 65 -10.37 -1.42 -22.21
CA GLN A 65 -9.36 -1.27 -21.16
C GLN A 65 -9.88 -0.47 -19.95
N PHE A 66 -11.07 0.12 -20.04
CA PHE A 66 -11.65 0.91 -18.95
C PHE A 66 -11.72 0.19 -17.58
N PRO A 67 -12.05 -1.12 -17.50
CA PRO A 67 -12.06 -1.86 -16.23
C PRO A 67 -10.67 -1.96 -15.59
N ILE A 68 -9.60 -2.08 -16.38
CA ILE A 68 -8.23 -2.14 -15.83
C ILE A 68 -7.86 -0.81 -15.16
N VAL A 69 -8.24 0.31 -15.80
CA VAL A 69 -7.94 1.66 -15.29
C VAL A 69 -8.71 1.91 -13.98
N ILE A 70 -9.99 1.51 -13.92
CA ILE A 70 -10.79 1.59 -12.69
C ILE A 70 -10.18 0.72 -11.59
N LEU A 71 -9.79 -0.52 -11.92
CA LEU A 71 -9.16 -1.43 -10.97
C LEU A 71 -7.86 -0.85 -10.41
N LEU A 72 -6.99 -0.35 -11.27
CA LEU A 72 -5.73 0.29 -10.87
C LEU A 72 -6.00 1.52 -10.00
N PHE A 73 -6.96 2.35 -10.38
CA PHE A 73 -7.35 3.51 -9.58
C PHE A 73 -7.87 3.11 -8.19
N ALA A 74 -8.82 2.17 -8.13
CA ALA A 74 -9.41 1.71 -6.88
C ALA A 74 -8.37 1.04 -5.98
N ALA A 75 -7.48 0.21 -6.54
CA ALA A 75 -6.39 -0.41 -5.79
C ALA A 75 -5.43 0.65 -5.22
N ASN A 76 -4.99 1.61 -6.03
CA ASN A 76 -4.12 2.70 -5.58
C ASN A 76 -4.80 3.57 -4.52
N PHE A 77 -6.10 3.85 -4.67
CA PHE A 77 -6.86 4.58 -3.67
C PHE A 77 -6.90 3.88 -2.31
N ILE A 78 -7.19 2.58 -2.30
CA ILE A 78 -7.15 1.75 -1.08
C ILE A 78 -5.75 1.79 -0.47
N ILE A 79 -4.70 1.60 -1.28
CA ILE A 79 -3.31 1.59 -0.82
C ILE A 79 -2.92 2.93 -0.19
N VAL A 80 -3.17 4.04 -0.88
CA VAL A 80 -2.82 5.39 -0.38
C VAL A 80 -3.63 5.71 0.88
N PHE A 81 -4.89 5.29 0.95
CA PHE A 81 -5.74 5.50 2.12
C PHE A 81 -5.19 4.81 3.37
N PHE A 82 -4.93 3.50 3.31
CA PHE A 82 -4.39 2.77 4.45
C PHE A 82 -2.94 3.15 4.77
N ASN A 83 -2.13 3.53 3.77
CA ASN A 83 -0.80 4.08 4.02
C ASN A 83 -0.88 5.42 4.76
N SER A 84 -1.83 6.29 4.42
CA SER A 84 -2.06 7.55 5.15
C SER A 84 -2.49 7.27 6.60
N ALA A 85 -3.37 6.30 6.81
CA ALA A 85 -3.80 5.88 8.14
C ALA A 85 -2.64 5.32 8.99
N LEU A 86 -1.79 4.49 8.38
CA LEU A 86 -0.58 3.94 9.00
C LEU A 86 0.40 5.06 9.41
N VAL A 87 0.67 6.00 8.50
CA VAL A 87 1.57 7.14 8.76
C VAL A 87 1.01 8.02 9.88
N SER A 88 -0.31 8.23 9.91
CA SER A 88 -0.96 8.98 10.99
C SER A 88 -0.81 8.30 12.35
N ALA A 89 -1.08 6.99 12.43
CA ALA A 89 -0.91 6.22 13.67
C ALA A 89 0.57 6.15 14.12
N ALA A 90 1.51 6.01 13.17
CA ALA A 90 2.93 6.05 13.46
C ALA A 90 3.36 7.42 14.01
N LEU A 91 2.83 8.51 13.46
CA LEU A 91 3.11 9.87 13.95
C LEU A 91 2.52 10.11 15.35
N GLU A 92 1.34 9.57 15.64
CA GLU A 92 0.73 9.59 16.97
C GLU A 92 1.63 8.87 18.00
N ARG A 93 2.18 7.71 17.63
CA ARG A 93 3.14 6.97 18.47
C ARG A 93 4.43 7.76 18.71
N LEU A 94 5.00 8.37 17.68
CA LEU A 94 6.23 9.17 17.79
C LEU A 94 6.06 10.41 18.69
N ARG A 95 4.84 10.92 18.81
CA ARG A 95 4.48 12.02 19.72
C ARG A 95 4.24 11.57 21.17
N GLY A 96 4.42 10.28 21.47
CA GLY A 96 4.19 9.70 22.79
C GLY A 96 2.73 9.36 23.07
N GLY A 97 1.86 9.38 22.06
CA GLY A 97 0.47 8.95 22.17
C GLY A 97 0.30 7.43 22.14
N ASP A 98 -0.96 7.00 22.28
CA ASP A 98 -1.36 5.60 22.14
C ASP A 98 -1.90 5.35 20.73
N PRO A 99 -1.21 4.58 19.88
CA PRO A 99 -1.62 4.39 18.49
C PRO A 99 -2.89 3.57 18.46
N ASN A 100 -3.99 4.13 17.94
CA ASN A 100 -5.25 3.42 17.77
C ASN A 100 -5.64 3.29 16.29
N VAL A 101 -6.06 2.09 15.87
CA VAL A 101 -6.52 1.84 14.49
C VAL A 101 -7.64 2.80 14.06
N LYS A 102 -8.59 3.09 14.96
CA LYS A 102 -9.71 4.02 14.69
C LYS A 102 -9.24 5.46 14.54
N SER A 103 -8.24 5.88 15.32
CA SER A 103 -7.65 7.22 15.24
C SER A 103 -7.01 7.44 13.87
N GLY A 104 -6.16 6.50 13.44
CA GLY A 104 -5.51 6.55 12.12
C GLY A 104 -6.52 6.52 10.96
N LEU A 105 -7.54 5.66 11.04
CA LEU A 105 -8.57 5.56 10.01
C LEU A 105 -9.43 6.83 9.92
N SER A 106 -9.81 7.40 11.07
CA SER A 106 -10.56 8.66 11.15
C SER A 106 -9.75 9.83 10.61
N HIS A 107 -8.46 9.89 10.93
CA HIS A 107 -7.56 10.92 10.42
C HIS A 107 -7.41 10.82 8.90
N ALA A 108 -7.18 9.62 8.35
CA ALA A 108 -7.12 9.42 6.91
C ALA A 108 -8.46 9.78 6.23
N ALA A 109 -9.60 9.41 6.82
CA ALA A 109 -10.93 9.73 6.30
C ALA A 109 -11.20 11.24 6.24
N LYS A 110 -10.69 12.03 7.21
CA LYS A 110 -10.79 13.50 7.16
C LYS A 110 -10.06 14.09 5.94
N HIS A 111 -9.00 13.42 5.47
CA HIS A 111 -8.21 13.83 4.32
C HIS A 111 -8.52 13.04 3.05
N ILE A 112 -9.69 12.38 2.99
CA ILE A 112 -10.08 11.52 1.85
C ILE A 112 -10.04 12.23 0.50
N HIS A 113 -10.30 13.53 0.48
CA HIS A 113 -10.28 14.37 -0.72
C HIS A 113 -8.85 14.47 -1.29
N HIS A 114 -7.86 14.72 -0.42
CA HIS A 114 -6.46 14.75 -0.81
C HIS A 114 -5.97 13.37 -1.24
N ILE A 115 -6.39 12.32 -0.54
CA ILE A 115 -6.07 10.92 -0.88
C ILE A 115 -6.61 10.58 -2.27
N PHE A 116 -7.84 11.01 -2.59
CA PHE A 116 -8.46 10.80 -3.89
C PHE A 116 -7.62 11.42 -5.01
N PHE A 117 -7.26 12.71 -4.92
CA PHE A 117 -6.43 13.37 -5.92
C PHE A 117 -5.04 12.74 -6.04
N TRP A 118 -4.41 12.39 -4.92
CA TRP A 118 -3.13 11.68 -4.93
C TRP A 118 -3.22 10.35 -5.66
N SER A 119 -4.32 9.62 -5.48
CA SER A 119 -4.53 8.31 -6.11
C SER A 119 -4.69 8.42 -7.63
N ILE A 120 -5.27 9.51 -8.12
CA ILE A 120 -5.32 9.81 -9.57
C ILE A 120 -3.90 9.96 -10.10
N ILE A 121 -3.07 10.76 -9.44
CA ILE A 121 -1.67 10.99 -9.84
C ILE A 121 -0.89 9.67 -9.85
N VAL A 122 -1.00 8.87 -8.78
CA VAL A 122 -0.35 7.56 -8.69
C VAL A 122 -0.79 6.64 -9.81
N THR A 123 -2.08 6.62 -10.14
CA THR A 123 -2.63 5.78 -11.22
C THR A 123 -2.11 6.21 -12.58
N ILE A 124 -2.07 7.52 -12.86
CA ILE A 124 -1.49 8.06 -14.11
C ILE A 124 -0.02 7.67 -14.21
N VAL A 125 0.75 7.84 -13.13
CA VAL A 125 2.18 7.45 -13.10
C VAL A 125 2.33 5.94 -13.32
N ALA A 126 1.48 5.11 -12.71
CA ALA A 126 1.51 3.66 -12.91
C ALA A 126 1.26 3.28 -14.37
N ILE A 127 0.27 3.91 -15.02
CA ILE A 127 -0.02 3.70 -16.45
C ILE A 127 1.14 4.19 -17.32
N LEU A 128 1.72 5.35 -17.02
CA LEU A 128 2.87 5.88 -17.76
C LEU A 128 4.09 4.95 -17.65
N ILE A 129 4.37 4.42 -16.45
CA ILE A 129 5.44 3.46 -16.24
C ILE A 129 5.17 2.18 -17.04
N ALA A 130 3.93 1.66 -17.01
CA ALA A 130 3.55 0.48 -17.79
C ALA A 130 3.72 0.73 -19.29
N ALA A 131 3.30 1.89 -19.80
CA ALA A 131 3.44 2.27 -21.20
C ALA A 131 4.90 2.39 -21.64
N ILE A 132 5.79 2.94 -20.79
CA ILE A 132 7.23 3.06 -21.08
C ILE A 132 7.93 1.70 -20.98
N ARG A 133 7.51 0.86 -20.02
CA ARG A 133 8.09 -0.46 -19.81
C ARG A 133 7.88 -1.35 -21.03
N GLY A 134 6.85 -1.07 -21.84
CA GLY A 134 6.64 -1.66 -23.16
C GLY A 134 6.60 -3.18 -23.08
N ASP A 135 5.45 -3.70 -22.63
CA ASP A 135 5.04 -5.01 -23.14
C ASP A 135 4.50 -4.82 -24.56
#